data_AF-A0A7R9V9M4-F1
#
_entry.id   AF-A0A7R9V9M4-F1
#
_cell.length_a   1.000
_cell.length_b   1.000
_cell.length_c   1.000
_cell.angle_alpha   90.00
_cell.angle_beta   90.00
_cell.angle_gamma   90.00
#
_symmetry.space_group_name_H-M   'P 1'
#
loop_
_entity.id
_entity.type
_entity.pdbx_description
1 polymer ?
#
loop_
_entity_poly.entity_id
_entity_poly.type
_entity_poly.pdbx_seq_one_letter_code
_entity_poly.pdbx_strand_id
1 'polypeptide(L)'
;AMLAGELESSVYEDQVRHLLGSGSYELFTLDKLLSKIITHIRMMLQNDQTMRLWELFRYERSRSAGIGVHLSTYHVNCAALLGDDSCYRFEYDGGTACLAITLVPPDRADGVVPAEGVATEYIKEFVSERIPAPSEDRNTSSFL
;
A
#
# COMPACT_ATOMS: atom_id res chain seq x y z
N ALA A 1 6.27 -22.16 -21.99
CA ALA A 1 7.22 -23.28 -22.11
C ALA A 1 8.09 -23.40 -20.84
N MET A 2 9.12 -22.57 -20.63
CA MET A 2 9.94 -22.66 -19.39
C MET A 2 9.20 -22.13 -18.15
N LEU A 3 8.50 -20.98 -18.26
CA LEU A 3 7.66 -20.42 -17.18
C LEU A 3 6.50 -21.33 -16.72
N ALA A 4 6.06 -22.25 -17.59
CA ALA A 4 5.03 -23.24 -17.28
C ALA A 4 5.61 -24.53 -16.67
N GLY A 5 6.93 -24.65 -16.57
CA GLY A 5 7.63 -25.87 -16.13
C GLY A 5 7.64 -27.00 -17.16
N GLU A 6 7.25 -26.73 -18.41
CA GLU A 6 7.09 -27.73 -19.45
C GLU A 6 8.38 -27.97 -20.26
N LEU A 7 9.38 -27.10 -20.12
CA LEU A 7 10.61 -27.15 -20.90
C LEU A 7 11.82 -26.86 -20.03
N GLU A 8 12.83 -27.74 -20.11
CA GLU A 8 14.11 -27.57 -19.42
C GLU A 8 14.89 -26.38 -19.99
N SER A 9 15.58 -25.61 -19.13
CA SER A 9 16.25 -24.35 -19.51
C SER A 9 17.23 -24.51 -20.67
N SER A 10 17.99 -25.60 -20.70
CA SER A 10 18.95 -25.91 -21.76
C SER A 10 18.25 -26.11 -23.11
N VAL A 11 17.15 -26.86 -23.12
CA VAL A 11 16.37 -27.16 -24.33
C VAL A 11 15.67 -25.91 -24.87
N TYR A 12 15.12 -25.08 -23.97
CA TYR A 12 14.55 -23.79 -24.35
C TYR A 12 15.60 -22.88 -25.00
N GLU A 13 16.76 -22.74 -24.38
CA GLU A 13 17.84 -21.91 -24.90
C GLU A 13 18.34 -22.37 -26.27
N ASP A 14 18.50 -23.69 -26.47
CA ASP A 14 18.93 -24.24 -27.74
C ASP A 14 17.88 -24.07 -28.84
N GLN A 15 16.59 -24.20 -28.52
CA GLN A 15 15.50 -23.96 -29.49
C GLN A 15 15.40 -22.48 -29.90
N VAL A 16 15.50 -21.56 -28.94
CA VAL A 16 15.45 -20.11 -29.22
C VAL A 16 16.70 -19.70 -30.01
N ARG A 17 17.87 -20.27 -29.70
CA ARG A 17 19.10 -20.07 -30.48
C ARG A 17 19.01 -20.65 -31.87
N HIS A 18 18.37 -21.81 -32.04
CA HIS A 18 18.14 -22.40 -33.35
C HIS A 18 17.20 -21.55 -34.22
N LEU A 19 16.18 -20.93 -33.62
CA LEU A 19 15.18 -20.14 -34.33
C LEU A 19 15.62 -18.71 -34.64
N LEU A 20 16.29 -18.03 -33.71
CA LEU A 20 16.59 -16.59 -33.77
C LEU A 20 18.09 -16.27 -33.90
N GLY A 21 18.96 -17.29 -33.79
CA GLY A 21 20.40 -17.12 -33.87
C GLY A 21 20.92 -16.13 -32.81
N SER A 22 21.52 -15.04 -33.29
CA SER A 22 22.12 -13.99 -32.46
C SER A 22 21.11 -13.14 -31.69
N GLY A 23 19.82 -13.14 -32.05
CA GLY A 23 18.76 -12.40 -31.35
C GLY A 23 18.15 -13.13 -30.15
N SER A 24 18.64 -14.33 -29.83
CA SER A 24 18.07 -15.18 -28.76
C SER A 24 18.19 -14.60 -27.34
N TYR A 25 19.10 -13.64 -27.12
CA TYR A 25 19.35 -13.04 -25.81
C TYR A 25 18.17 -12.20 -25.28
N GLU A 26 17.34 -11.63 -26.15
CA GLU A 26 16.17 -10.84 -25.75
C GLU A 26 15.12 -11.73 -25.08
N LEU A 27 14.78 -12.85 -25.70
CA LEU A 27 13.84 -13.84 -25.16
C LEU A 27 14.38 -14.49 -23.88
N PHE A 28 15.68 -14.78 -23.82
CA PHE A 28 16.31 -15.28 -22.60
C PHE A 28 16.20 -14.29 -21.43
N THR A 29 16.48 -13.02 -21.70
CA THR A 29 16.43 -11.97 -20.67
C THR A 29 14.99 -11.76 -20.21
N LEU A 30 14.04 -11.76 -21.14
CA LEU A 30 12.61 -11.67 -20.82
C LEU A 30 12.12 -12.87 -20.01
N ASP A 31 12.46 -14.10 -20.39
CA ASP A 31 12.05 -15.30 -19.65
C ASP A 31 12.59 -15.31 -18.22
N LYS A 32 13.87 -14.93 -18.05
CA LYS A 32 14.48 -14.79 -16.71
C LYS A 32 13.83 -13.68 -15.91
N LEU A 33 13.56 -12.53 -16.52
CA LEU A 33 12.90 -11.42 -15.86
C LEU A 33 11.50 -11.82 -15.40
N LEU A 34 10.71 -12.45 -16.27
CA LEU A 34 9.37 -12.95 -15.95
C LEU A 34 9.42 -14.00 -14.84
N SER A 35 10.37 -14.92 -14.89
CA SER A 35 10.58 -15.93 -13.83
C SER A 35 10.80 -15.26 -12.48
N LYS A 36 11.69 -14.26 -12.42
CA LYS A 36 11.95 -13.50 -11.19
C LYS A 36 10.72 -12.74 -10.70
N ILE A 37 10.01 -12.05 -11.59
CA ILE A 37 8.78 -11.31 -11.25
C ILE A 37 7.75 -12.26 -10.63
N ILE A 38 7.49 -13.42 -11.25
CA ILE A 38 6.53 -14.40 -10.72
C ILE A 38 6.97 -14.93 -9.37
N THR A 39 8.25 -15.26 -9.19
CA THR A 39 8.78 -15.69 -7.89
C THR A 39 8.57 -14.62 -6.83
N HIS A 40 8.88 -13.36 -7.12
CA HIS A 40 8.67 -12.27 -6.17
C HIS A 40 7.19 -12.06 -5.84
N ILE A 41 6.29 -12.09 -6.82
CA ILE A 41 4.84 -12.00 -6.55
C ILE A 41 4.38 -13.14 -5.64
N ARG A 42 4.82 -14.38 -5.88
CA ARG A 42 4.50 -15.53 -5.01
C ARG A 42 5.02 -15.32 -3.58
N MET A 43 6.25 -14.83 -3.44
CA MET A 43 6.83 -14.49 -2.13
C MET A 43 6.02 -13.39 -1.41
N MET A 44 5.54 -12.38 -2.15
CA MET A 44 4.68 -11.33 -1.60
C MET A 44 3.34 -11.90 -1.13
N LEU A 45 2.70 -12.77 -1.92
CA LEU A 45 1.42 -13.40 -1.58
C LEU A 45 1.51 -14.33 -0.36
N GLN A 46 2.66 -14.96 -0.14
CA GLN A 46 2.89 -15.83 1.02
C GLN A 46 3.17 -15.06 2.32
N ASN A 47 3.47 -13.76 2.23
CA ASN A 47 3.80 -12.93 3.38
C ASN A 47 2.63 -11.99 3.72
N ASP A 48 2.00 -12.25 4.86
CA ASP A 48 0.86 -11.47 5.35
C ASP A 48 1.18 -9.99 5.54
N GLN A 49 2.40 -9.64 5.97
CA GLN A 49 2.80 -8.24 6.16
C GLN A 49 2.86 -7.50 4.82
N THR A 50 3.41 -8.15 3.79
CA THR A 50 3.44 -7.60 2.43
C THR A 50 2.05 -7.41 1.86
N MET A 51 1.13 -8.34 2.14
CA MET A 51 -0.28 -8.22 1.72
C MET A 51 -1.00 -7.07 2.40
N ARG A 52 -0.76 -6.83 3.70
CA ARG A 52 -1.31 -5.67 4.42
C ARG A 52 -0.80 -4.34 3.87
N LEU A 53 0.50 -4.26 3.55
CA LEU A 53 1.09 -3.08 2.91
C LEU A 53 0.49 -2.84 1.52
N TRP A 54 0.25 -3.91 0.76
CA TRP A 54 -0.44 -3.83 -0.52
C TRP A 54 -1.87 -3.31 -0.40
N GLU A 55 -2.62 -3.76 0.61
CA GLU A 55 -3.97 -3.27 0.88
C GLU A 55 -3.97 -1.79 1.29
N LEU A 56 -3.04 -1.37 2.13
CA LEU A 56 -2.84 0.04 2.49
C LEU A 56 -2.57 0.90 1.25
N PHE A 57 -1.66 0.44 0.38
CA PHE A 57 -1.37 1.12 -0.88
C PHE A 57 -2.61 1.24 -1.76
N ARG A 58 -3.38 0.15 -1.92
CA ARG A 58 -4.62 0.14 -2.71
C ARG A 58 -5.65 1.09 -2.13
N TYR A 59 -5.80 1.12 -0.80
CA TYR A 59 -6.69 2.02 -0.09
C TYR A 59 -6.33 3.48 -0.36
N GLU A 60 -5.07 3.87 -0.14
CA GLU A 60 -4.63 5.25 -0.37
C GLU A 60 -4.76 5.67 -1.84
N ARG A 61 -4.47 4.75 -2.77
CA ARG A 61 -4.64 5.00 -4.20
C ARG A 61 -6.11 5.22 -4.57
N SER A 62 -7.04 4.52 -3.93
CA SER A 62 -8.49 4.69 -4.16
C SER A 62 -9.04 5.97 -3.53
N ARG A 63 -8.50 6.38 -2.38
CA ARG A 63 -8.84 7.61 -1.67
C ARG A 63 -8.36 8.86 -2.41
N SER A 64 -7.28 8.72 -3.17
CA SER A 64 -6.67 9.77 -3.98
C SER A 64 -7.52 10.07 -5.23
N ALA A 65 -8.74 10.59 -5.04
CA ALA A 65 -9.65 11.02 -6.09
C ALA A 65 -9.14 12.29 -6.81
N GLY A 66 -7.92 12.24 -7.36
CA GLY A 66 -7.28 13.31 -8.14
C GLY A 66 -6.27 14.19 -7.40
N ILE A 67 -6.17 14.10 -6.06
CA ILE A 67 -5.29 14.98 -5.25
C ILE A 67 -3.88 14.37 -5.02
N GLY A 68 -3.66 13.12 -5.45
CA GLY A 68 -2.42 12.39 -5.21
C GLY A 68 -2.36 11.79 -3.80
N VAL A 69 -1.53 10.77 -3.64
CA VAL A 69 -1.34 10.09 -2.35
C VAL A 69 -0.67 11.06 -1.39
N HIS A 70 -1.26 11.29 -0.22
CA HIS A 70 -0.62 12.08 0.83
C HIS A 70 0.55 11.28 1.41
N LEU A 71 1.73 11.48 0.81
CA LEU A 71 2.92 10.66 1.02
C LEU A 71 3.32 10.57 2.50
N SER A 72 3.15 11.67 3.25
CA SER A 72 3.43 11.71 4.69
C SER A 72 2.53 10.76 5.50
N THR A 73 1.21 10.77 5.27
CA THR A 73 0.28 9.88 5.98
C THR A 73 0.48 8.43 5.59
N TYR A 74 0.72 8.16 4.30
CA TYR A 74 1.04 6.81 3.83
C TYR A 74 2.30 6.27 4.50
N HIS A 75 3.34 7.10 4.67
CA HIS A 75 4.57 6.69 5.35
C HIS A 75 4.37 6.36 6.83
N VAL A 76 3.63 7.19 7.56
CA VAL A 76 3.31 6.91 8.98
C VAL A 76 2.53 5.60 9.11
N ASN A 77 1.56 5.36 8.23
CA ASN A 77 0.78 4.13 8.22
C ASN A 77 1.64 2.90 7.89
N CYS A 78 2.56 3.01 6.91
CA CYS A 78 3.52 1.95 6.62
C CYS A 78 4.44 1.66 7.81
N ALA A 79 4.99 2.69 8.46
CA ALA A 79 5.86 2.53 9.63
C ALA A 79 5.11 1.83 10.78
N ALA A 80 3.85 2.20 11.02
CA ALA A 80 3.01 1.53 12.02
C ALA A 80 2.76 0.05 11.70
N LEU A 81 2.65 -0.32 10.42
CA LEU A 81 2.49 -1.72 9.99
C LEU A 81 3.79 -2.53 10.07
N LEU A 82 4.94 -1.91 9.77
CA LEU A 82 6.26 -2.56 9.84
C LEU A 82 6.76 -2.76 11.27
N GLY A 83 6.33 -1.93 12.22
CA GLY A 83 6.77 -2.00 13.61
C GLY A 83 8.26 -1.66 13.74
N ASP A 84 9.07 -2.66 14.11
CA ASP A 84 10.53 -2.51 14.30
C ASP A 84 11.33 -2.71 13.00
N ASP A 85 10.68 -3.12 11.90
CA ASP A 85 11.35 -3.34 10.62
C ASP A 85 11.74 -2.02 9.94
N SER A 86 12.88 -2.04 9.25
CA SER A 86 13.37 -0.86 8.52
C SER A 86 12.51 -0.55 7.29
N CYS A 87 12.00 0.69 7.20
CA CYS A 87 11.24 1.17 6.06
C CYS A 87 12.15 1.87 5.04
N TYR A 88 12.09 1.47 3.76
CA TYR A 88 12.86 2.08 2.68
C TYR A 88 11.94 2.69 1.63
N ARG A 89 12.27 3.91 1.18
CA ARG A 89 11.61 4.59 0.08
C ARG A 89 12.41 4.40 -1.21
N PHE A 90 11.74 3.92 -2.25
CA PHE A 90 12.27 3.81 -3.61
C PHE A 90 11.63 4.88 -4.48
N GLU A 91 12.44 5.77 -5.04
CA GLU A 91 12.02 6.84 -5.93
C GLU A 91 12.76 6.69 -7.26
N TYR A 92 12.01 6.57 -8.35
CA TYR A 92 12.57 6.50 -9.70
C TYR A 92 12.15 7.74 -10.48
N ASP A 93 13.14 8.51 -10.94
CA ASP A 93 12.92 9.62 -11.85
C ASP A 93 13.10 9.16 -13.30
N GLY A 94 11.99 9.11 -14.05
CA GLY A 94 11.99 8.73 -15.46
C GLY A 94 12.73 9.70 -16.38
N GLY A 95 12.94 10.95 -15.96
CA GLY A 95 13.67 11.96 -16.73
C GLY A 95 15.19 11.76 -16.67
N THR A 96 15.72 11.42 -15.48
CA THR A 96 17.16 11.21 -15.25
C THR A 96 17.57 9.73 -15.24
N ALA A 97 16.61 8.81 -15.29
CA ALA A 97 16.80 7.38 -15.10
C ALA A 97 17.51 7.04 -13.77
N CYS A 98 17.39 7.91 -12.76
CA CYS A 98 17.99 7.72 -11.44
C CYS A 98 17.00 7.02 -10.49
N LEU A 99 17.49 5.97 -9.82
CA LEU A 99 16.82 5.32 -8.71
C LEU A 99 17.46 5.77 -7.40
N ALA A 100 16.67 6.45 -6.55
CA ALA A 100 17.04 6.80 -5.19
C ALA A 100 16.41 5.81 -4.21
N ILE A 101 17.21 5.29 -3.28
CA ILE A 101 16.77 4.42 -2.20
C ILE A 101 17.15 5.08 -0.89
N THR A 102 16.16 5.48 -0.10
CA THR A 102 16.37 6.21 1.15
C THR A 102 15.76 5.44 2.32
N LEU A 103 16.50 5.30 3.42
CA LEU A 103 15.96 4.80 4.69
C LEU A 103 15.00 5.85 5.26
N VAL A 104 13.75 5.47 5.49
CA VAL A 104 12.78 6.32 6.15
C VAL A 104 13.01 6.14 7.66
N PRO A 105 13.35 7.22 8.39
CA PRO A 105 13.54 7.12 9.83
C PRO A 105 12.22 6.67 10.47
N PRO A 106 12.26 5.83 11.51
CA PRO A 106 11.07 5.55 12.29
C PRO A 106 10.65 6.87 12.92
N ASP A 107 9.52 7.42 12.48
CA ASP A 107 8.89 8.54 13.15
C ASP A 107 8.38 7.98 14.48
N ARG A 108 9.27 7.92 15.47
CA ARG A 108 8.92 7.53 16.83
C ARG A 108 7.79 8.45 17.22
N ALA A 109 6.66 7.85 17.57
CA ALA A 109 5.42 8.50 17.91
C ALA A 109 5.58 9.42 19.13
N ASP A 110 6.23 10.56 18.96
CA ASP A 110 5.99 11.75 19.77
C ASP A 110 4.93 12.57 19.01
N GLY A 111 3.70 12.05 18.99
CA GLY A 111 2.50 12.89 18.86
C GLY A 111 1.84 13.06 17.49
N VAL A 112 2.07 12.21 16.49
CA VAL A 112 1.22 12.24 15.28
C VAL A 112 -0.09 11.49 15.56
N VAL A 113 -1.12 12.25 15.92
CA VAL A 113 -2.50 11.76 15.97
C VAL A 113 -2.88 11.35 14.55
N PRO A 114 -3.27 10.08 14.29
CA PRO A 114 -3.77 9.69 12.98
C PRO A 114 -4.90 10.64 12.58
N ALA A 115 -4.98 11.05 11.32
CA ALA A 115 -6.07 11.93 10.86
C ALA A 115 -7.47 11.33 11.14
N GLU A 116 -7.57 10.00 11.28
CA GLU A 116 -8.77 9.31 11.76
C GLU A 116 -9.08 9.60 13.25
N GLY A 117 -8.06 9.78 14.09
CA GLY A 117 -8.20 10.16 15.49
C GLY A 117 -9.01 11.44 15.66
N VAL A 118 -8.68 12.49 14.90
CA VAL A 118 -9.40 13.78 14.95
C VAL A 118 -10.87 13.63 14.53
N ALA A 119 -11.14 12.83 13.48
CA ALA A 119 -12.51 12.56 13.05
C ALA A 119 -13.28 11.76 14.12
N THR A 120 -12.64 10.78 14.77
CA THR A 120 -13.28 9.99 15.82
C THR A 120 -13.48 10.77 17.12
N GLU A 121 -12.60 11.72 17.45
CA GLU A 121 -12.74 12.63 18.60
C GLU A 121 -13.96 13.54 18.41
N TYR A 122 -14.07 14.17 17.23
CA TYR A 122 -15.22 14.99 16.86
C TYR A 122 -16.53 14.20 16.90
N ILE A 123 -16.55 12.98 16.36
CA ILE A 123 -17.74 12.11 16.39
C ILE A 123 -18.08 11.70 17.83
N LYS A 124 -17.09 11.38 18.67
CA LYS A 124 -17.30 11.05 20.08
C LYS A 124 -17.86 12.24 20.85
N GLU A 125 -17.33 13.44 20.64
CA GLU A 125 -17.80 14.67 21.27
C GLU A 125 -19.25 14.95 20.85
N PHE A 126 -19.56 14.87 19.56
CA PHE A 126 -20.91 15.07 19.02
C PHE A 126 -21.93 14.03 19.50
N VAL A 127 -21.52 12.78 19.68
CA VAL A 127 -22.40 11.71 20.23
C VAL A 127 -22.56 11.84 21.75
N SER A 128 -21.56 12.41 22.43
CA SER A 128 -21.59 12.60 23.89
C SER A 128 -22.45 13.79 24.32
N GLU A 129 -22.65 14.78 23.43
CA GLU A 129 -23.51 15.92 23.69
C GLU A 129 -24.98 15.50 23.56
N ARG A 130 -25.59 15.07 24.68
CA ARG A 130 -27.03 14.80 24.75
C ARG A 130 -27.80 16.07 24.40
N ILE A 131 -28.59 16.01 23.34
CA ILE A 131 -29.60 17.01 23.01
C ILE A 131 -30.47 17.25 24.26
N PRO A 132 -30.55 18.48 24.82
CA PRO A 132 -31.44 18.74 25.94
C PRO A 132 -32.89 18.57 25.47
N ALA A 133 -33.67 17.77 26.20
CA ALA A 133 -35.08 17.56 25.91
C ALA A 133 -35.82 18.91 25.89
N PRO A 134 -36.75 19.14 24.95
CA PRO A 134 -37.58 20.34 24.98
C PRO A 134 -38.35 20.37 26.29
N SER A 135 -38.30 21.51 26.98
CA SER A 135 -38.98 21.74 28.26
C SER A 135 -40.48 21.49 28.12
N GLU A 136 -41.00 20.48 28.81
CA GLU A 136 -42.43 20.35 29.06
C GLU A 136 -42.89 21.53 29.92
N ASP A 137 -43.58 22.48 29.30
CA ASP A 137 -44.34 23.51 30.01
C ASP A 137 -45.49 22.85 30.77
N ARG A 138 -45.17 22.31 31.95
CA ARG A 138 -46.15 22.06 33.01
C ARG A 138 -46.52 23.42 33.61
N ASN A 139 -47.60 24.03 33.12
CA ASN A 139 -48.38 24.90 33.99
C ASN A 139 -49.72 24.25 34.32
N THR A 140 -49.76 23.80 35.56
CA THR A 140 -50.90 23.27 36.31
C THR A 140 -52.07 24.25 36.39
N SER A 141 -53.23 23.75 35.97
CA SER A 141 -54.48 23.69 36.76
C SER A 141 -55.32 24.96 37.01
N SER A 142 -56.55 24.89 36.49
CA SER A 142 -57.87 25.18 37.11
C SER A 142 -58.08 26.48 37.91
N PHE A 143 -59.12 27.24 37.57
CA PHE A 143 -60.31 27.52 38.40
C PHE A 143 -61.15 28.67 37.79
N LEU A 144 -62.27 28.29 37.15
CA LEU A 144 -63.66 28.79 37.29
C LEU A 144 -64.44 28.61 35.98
#